data_AF-A0A6M0Q3Z5-F1
#
_entry.id   AF-A0A6M0Q3Z5-F1
#
_cell.length_a   1.000
_cell.length_b   1.000
_cell.length_c   1.000
_cell.angle_alpha   90.00
_cell.angle_beta   90.00
_cell.angle_gamma   90.00
#
_symmetry.space_group_name_H-M   'P 1'
#
loop_
_entity.id
_entity.type
_entity.pdbx_description
1 polymer ?
#
loop_
_entity_poly.entity_id
_entity_poly.type
_entity_poly.pdbx_seq_one_letter_code
_entity_poly.pdbx_strand_id
1 'polypeptide(L)'
;MNNYELSKELQKEFLVLQIPKRKIADVVRNQLKDKNLTYRQAAETIEDFSYTQLSRVTSGSNYTIDTLLKTLDCLGLEIEIKKKMDRL
;
A
#
# COMPACT_ATOMS: atom_id res chain seq x y z
N MET A 1 -17.16 27.29 -11.07
CA MET A 1 -17.29 26.17 -10.10
C MET A 1 -17.19 26.76 -8.71
N ASN A 2 -18.12 26.47 -7.79
CA ASN A 2 -18.06 27.03 -6.43
C ASN A 2 -17.18 26.16 -5.51
N ASN A 3 -16.82 26.69 -4.34
CA ASN A 3 -15.94 26.01 -3.38
C ASN A 3 -16.47 24.65 -2.88
N TYR A 4 -17.79 24.47 -2.82
CA TYR A 4 -18.42 23.21 -2.45
C TYR A 4 -18.24 22.15 -3.53
N GLU A 5 -18.42 22.49 -4.81
CA GLU A 5 -18.18 21.56 -5.91
C GLU A 5 -16.70 21.16 -6.02
N LEU A 6 -15.79 22.13 -5.88
CA LEU A 6 -14.34 21.87 -5.84
C LEU A 6 -13.97 20.89 -4.72
N SER A 7 -14.56 21.05 -3.52
CA SER A 7 -14.30 20.14 -2.39
C SER A 7 -14.77 18.71 -2.64
N LYS A 8 -15.91 18.52 -3.31
CA LYS A 8 -16.43 17.19 -3.67
C LYS A 8 -15.55 16.51 -4.69
N GLU A 9 -15.07 17.25 -5.67
CA GLU A 9 -14.20 16.73 -6.72
C GLU A 9 -12.85 16.28 -6.15
N LEU A 10 -12.24 17.10 -5.29
CA LEU A 10 -11.00 16.75 -4.56
C LEU A 10 -11.18 15.52 -3.66
N GLN A 11 -12.32 15.40 -2.96
CA GLN A 11 -12.63 14.20 -2.16
C GLN A 11 -12.72 12.94 -3.02
N LYS A 12 -13.31 13.07 -4.23
CA LYS A 12 -13.45 11.96 -5.17
C LYS A 12 -12.10 11.51 -5.72
N GLU A 13 -11.22 12.45 -6.08
CA GLU A 13 -9.84 12.13 -6.49
C GLU A 13 -9.03 11.47 -5.36
N PHE A 14 -9.18 11.97 -4.13
CA PHE A 14 -8.52 11.39 -2.97
C PHE A 14 -8.99 9.95 -2.70
N LEU A 15 -10.28 9.68 -2.84
CA LEU A 15 -10.87 8.35 -2.74
C LEU A 15 -10.33 7.39 -3.82
N VAL A 16 -10.08 7.88 -5.04
CA VAL A 16 -9.51 7.05 -6.12
C VAL A 16 -8.11 6.55 -5.76
N LEU A 17 -7.29 7.34 -5.06
CA LEU A 17 -5.96 6.94 -4.60
C LEU A 17 -5.98 5.96 -3.42
N GLN A 18 -7.04 5.96 -2.62
CA GLN A 18 -7.22 5.01 -1.52
C GLN A 18 -7.43 3.57 -2.03
N ILE A 19 -8.02 3.40 -3.21
CA ILE A 19 -8.33 2.09 -3.79
C ILE A 19 -7.04 1.28 -4.06
N PRO A 20 -6.03 1.79 -4.80
CA PRO A 20 -4.75 1.11 -4.96
C PRO A 20 -4.06 0.78 -3.65
N LYS A 21 -4.02 1.70 -2.68
CA LYS A 21 -3.42 1.44 -1.37
C LYS A 21 -4.07 0.28 -0.65
N ARG A 22 -5.40 0.20 -0.70
CA ARG A 22 -6.14 -0.91 -0.09
C ARG A 22 -5.86 -2.24 -0.79
N LYS A 23 -5.79 -2.25 -2.13
CA LYS A 23 -5.42 -3.45 -2.90
C LYS A 23 -4.02 -3.95 -2.54
N ILE A 24 -3.04 -3.05 -2.45
CA ILE A 24 -1.68 -3.38 -2.00
C ILE A 24 -1.74 -4.00 -0.60
N ALA A 25 -2.46 -3.36 0.33
CA ALA A 25 -2.60 -3.85 1.70
C ALA A 25 -3.25 -5.25 1.77
N ASP A 26 -4.26 -5.52 0.93
CA ASP A 26 -4.90 -6.84 0.82
C ASP A 26 -3.92 -7.91 0.31
N VAL A 27 -3.17 -7.61 -0.76
CA VAL A 27 -2.16 -8.53 -1.32
C VAL A 27 -1.07 -8.85 -0.29
N VAL A 28 -0.52 -7.83 0.38
CA VAL A 28 0.51 -8.00 1.43
C VAL A 28 -0.03 -8.86 2.58
N ARG A 29 -1.26 -8.61 3.04
CA ARG A 29 -1.88 -9.40 4.11
C ARG A 29 -2.10 -10.86 3.72
N ASN A 30 -2.51 -11.11 2.47
CA ASN A 30 -2.69 -12.48 1.99
C ASN A 30 -1.36 -13.21 1.87
N GLN A 31 -0.33 -12.56 1.33
CA GLN A 31 1.00 -13.17 1.21
C GLN A 31 1.63 -13.50 2.57
N LEU A 32 1.40 -12.66 3.59
CA LEU A 32 1.80 -12.97 4.98
C LEU A 32 1.11 -14.24 5.49
N LYS A 33 -0.19 -14.41 5.21
CA LYS A 33 -0.93 -15.63 5.58
C LYS A 33 -0.43 -16.85 4.81
N ASP A 34 -0.19 -16.71 3.51
CA ASP A 34 0.28 -17.80 2.64
C ASP A 34 1.67 -18.31 3.07
N LYS A 35 2.52 -17.41 3.57
CA LYS A 35 3.82 -17.74 4.18
C LYS A 35 3.75 -18.15 5.65
N ASN A 36 2.57 -18.13 6.26
CA ASN A 36 2.36 -18.37 7.69
C ASN A 36 3.24 -17.48 8.60
N LEU A 37 3.40 -16.21 8.22
CA LEU A 37 4.18 -15.23 8.94
C LEU A 37 3.29 -14.28 9.73
N THR A 38 3.62 -14.07 11.00
CA THR A 38 3.12 -12.92 11.74
C THR A 38 3.80 -11.63 11.25
N TYR A 39 3.16 -10.49 11.48
CA TYR A 39 3.73 -9.19 11.13
C TYR A 39 5.07 -8.94 11.82
N ARG A 40 5.23 -9.42 13.05
CA ARG A 40 6.49 -9.27 13.79
C ARG A 40 7.60 -10.10 13.15
N GLN A 41 7.35 -11.37 12.84
CA GLN A 41 8.32 -12.24 12.19
C GLN A 41 8.75 -11.68 10.83
N ALA A 42 7.82 -11.17 10.03
CA ALA A 42 8.14 -10.57 8.73
C ALA A 42 8.92 -9.25 8.86
N ALA A 43 8.65 -8.43 9.88
CA ALA A 43 9.41 -7.21 10.10
C ALA A 43 10.85 -7.51 10.57
N GLU A 44 11.04 -8.54 11.38
CA GLU A 44 12.37 -8.96 11.88
C GLU A 44 13.29 -9.50 10.77
N THR A 45 12.74 -9.89 9.61
CA THR A 45 13.54 -10.33 8.45
C THR A 45 14.00 -9.19 7.54
N ILE A 46 13.66 -7.93 7.86
CA ILE A 46 14.00 -6.75 7.05
C ILE A 46 14.93 -5.83 7.84
N GLU A 47 16.07 -5.49 7.26
CA GLU A 47 17.05 -4.56 7.88
C GLU A 47 16.46 -3.15 8.03
N ASP A 48 16.73 -2.54 9.20
CA ASP A 48 16.24 -1.20 9.59
C ASP A 48 14.72 -1.03 9.42
N PHE A 49 13.96 -2.07 9.78
CA PHE A 49 12.52 -2.11 9.58
C PHE A 49 11.76 -2.47 10.85
N SER A 50 10.77 -1.65 11.17
CA SER A 50 9.93 -1.83 12.35
C SER A 50 8.60 -2.51 12.02
N TYR A 51 8.06 -3.21 13.01
CA TYR A 51 6.67 -3.68 12.98
C TYR A 51 5.67 -2.57 12.60
N THR A 52 5.89 -1.35 13.09
CA THR A 52 5.04 -0.19 12.79
C THR A 52 5.05 0.17 11.30
N GLN A 53 6.19 0.04 10.62
CA GLN A 53 6.28 0.21 9.18
C GLN A 53 5.46 -0.84 8.44
N LEU A 54 5.57 -2.12 8.81
CA LEU A 54 4.75 -3.19 8.20
C LEU A 54 3.25 -2.96 8.45
N SER A 55 2.90 -2.56 9.67
CA SER A 55 1.53 -2.26 10.06
C SER A 55 0.92 -1.17 9.18
N ARG A 56 1.67 -0.11 8.87
CA ARG A 56 1.22 0.96 7.97
C ARG A 56 0.94 0.47 6.55
N VAL A 57 1.74 -0.47 6.03
CA VAL A 57 1.51 -1.06 4.71
C VAL A 57 0.24 -1.92 4.73
N THR A 58 0.13 -2.82 5.71
CA THR A 58 -1.01 -3.76 5.83
C THR A 58 -2.34 -3.09 6.22
N SER A 59 -2.31 -1.90 6.80
CA SER A 59 -3.49 -1.06 7.07
C SER A 59 -3.87 -0.12 5.92
N GLY A 60 -3.02 0.00 4.89
CA GLY A 60 -3.20 0.99 3.83
C GLY A 60 -3.01 2.44 4.29
N SER A 61 -2.36 2.67 5.43
CA SER A 61 -2.03 4.00 5.95
C SER A 61 -0.94 4.70 5.11
N ASN A 62 -0.39 5.80 5.63
CA ASN A 62 0.71 6.46 4.94
C ASN A 62 2.04 5.74 5.19
N TYR A 63 2.81 5.52 4.12
CA TYR A 63 4.13 4.89 4.13
C TYR A 63 4.96 5.40 2.95
N THR A 64 6.29 5.28 3.02
CA THR A 64 7.19 5.67 1.93
C THR A 64 7.28 4.57 0.88
N ILE A 65 7.77 4.91 -0.32
CA ILE A 65 8.06 3.92 -1.37
C ILE A 65 9.10 2.91 -0.87
N ASP A 66 10.15 3.35 -0.19
CA ASP A 66 11.16 2.46 0.42
C ASP A 66 10.52 1.43 1.37
N THR A 67 9.60 1.88 2.24
CA THR A 67 8.88 0.98 3.15
C THR A 67 8.06 -0.06 2.40
N LEU A 68 7.41 0.34 1.30
CA LEU A 68 6.68 -0.58 0.44
C LEU A 68 7.62 -1.58 -0.23
N LEU A 69 8.69 -1.12 -0.87
CA LEU A 69 9.61 -1.98 -1.62
C LEU A 69 10.27 -3.04 -0.72
N LYS A 70 10.74 -2.64 0.47
CA LYS A 70 11.27 -3.58 1.47
C LYS A 70 10.25 -4.63 1.91
N THR A 71 8.99 -4.22 2.10
CA THR A 71 7.90 -5.13 2.45
C THR A 71 7.65 -6.14 1.33
N LEU A 72 7.61 -5.67 0.07
CA LEU A 72 7.36 -6.53 -1.08
C LEU A 72 8.49 -7.54 -1.27
N ASP A 73 9.75 -7.09 -1.22
CA ASP A 73 10.93 -7.93 -1.38
C ASP A 73 10.98 -9.08 -0.34
N CYS A 74 10.78 -8.74 0.94
CA CYS A 74 10.67 -9.72 2.03
C CYS A 74 9.60 -10.81 1.78
N LEU A 75 8.50 -10.43 1.12
CA LEU A 75 7.38 -11.31 0.83
C LEU A 75 7.49 -11.97 -0.55
N GLY A 76 8.58 -11.76 -1.29
CA GLY A 76 8.76 -12.27 -2.64
C GLY A 76 7.71 -11.71 -3.61
N LEU A 77 7.33 -10.45 -3.44
CA LEU A 77 6.40 -9.71 -4.28
C LEU A 77 7.15 -8.59 -5.01
N GLU A 78 6.58 -8.14 -6.12
CA GLU A 78 7.07 -6.98 -6.86
C GLU A 78 5.90 -6.07 -7.28
N ILE A 79 6.22 -4.80 -7.59
CA ILE A 79 5.25 -3.83 -8.09
C ILE A 79 5.57 -3.46 -9.54
N GLU A 80 4.54 -3.43 -10.39
CA GLU A 80 4.66 -3.03 -11.78
C GLU A 80 4.03 -1.65 -12.00
N ILE A 81 4.78 -0.73 -12.60
CA ILE A 81 4.29 0.60 -12.98
C ILE A 81 3.79 0.55 -14.43
N LYS A 82 2.48 0.75 -14.62
CA LYS A 82 1.84 0.79 -15.94
C LYS A 82 1.43 2.20 -16.31
N LYS A 83 1.55 2.54 -17.59
CA LYS A 83 0.89 3.73 -18.13
C LYS A 83 -0.62 3.60 -17.90
N LYS A 84 -1.23 4.67 -17.38
CA LYS A 84 -2.69 4.74 -17.28
C LYS A 84 -3.24 4.69 -18.70
N MET A 85 -4.12 3.73 -18.99
CA MET A 85 -4.91 3.81 -20.22
C MET A 85 -5.92 4.92 -20.00
N ASP A 86 -5.77 6.01 -20.73
CA ASP A 86 -6.82 7.01 -20.83
C ASP A 86 -8.05 6.31 -21.41
N ARG A 87 -9.18 6.39 -20.68
CA ARG A 87 -10.46 5.94 -21.23
C ARG A 87 -10.80 6.94 -22.34
N LEU A 88 -10.60 6.53 -23.60
CA LEU A 88 -11.21 7.16 -24.76
C LEU A 88 -12.74 7.11 -24.61
#